data_AF-A0A921Q050-F1
#
_entry.id   AF-A0A921Q050-F1
#
_cell.length_a   1.000
_cell.length_b   1.000
_cell.length_c   1.000
_cell.angle_alpha   90.00
_cell.angle_beta   90.00
_cell.angle_gamma   90.00
#
_symmetry.space_group_name_H-M   'P 1'
#
loop_
_entity.id
_entity.type
_entity.pdbx_description
1 polymer ?
#
loop_
_entity_poly.entity_id
_entity_poly.type
_entity_poly.pdbx_seq_one_letter_code
_entity_poly.pdbx_strand_id
1 'polypeptide(L)'
;MSQASSSPALTRRSSAARVAQQPGALAVVEDTTPLLTIADLEAPIDNVTGLPLIICPNCRDVRVFAATTTRSQYNNGKRYFKCPRKNFSILGRCRSYWFEEEYVVYVQDNGHLLPAGSTIATASTTQVPELVGKIDRLEQNLNKVKEMVGKNREGIGSFICLVCGCVNVTMFLFLAIFMVVAFIGSRQCY
;
A
#
# COMPACT_ATOMS: atom_id res chain seq x y z
N MET A 1 -52.37 -7.01 36.95
CA MET A 1 -51.72 -6.44 38.14
C MET A 1 -50.71 -5.42 37.66
N SER A 2 -51.05 -4.13 37.70
CA SER A 2 -50.15 -3.04 37.36
C SER A 2 -50.43 -1.92 38.35
N GLN A 3 -49.53 -1.75 39.31
CA GLN A 3 -49.58 -0.60 40.22
C GLN A 3 -48.98 0.61 39.52
N ALA A 4 -49.73 1.71 39.57
CA ALA A 4 -49.23 3.05 39.35
C ALA A 4 -48.43 3.50 40.59
N SER A 5 -47.42 4.33 40.39
CA SER A 5 -47.07 5.34 41.39
C SER A 5 -46.51 6.58 40.73
N SER A 6 -46.81 7.70 41.36
CA SER A 6 -47.02 9.05 40.85
C SER A 6 -45.81 9.99 40.97
N SER A 7 -45.86 11.07 40.17
CA SER A 7 -45.00 12.27 39.98
C SER A 7 -44.86 13.18 41.25
N PRO A 8 -44.30 14.43 41.25
CA PRO A 8 -43.75 15.29 40.17
C PRO A 8 -42.52 16.20 40.51
N ALA A 9 -42.12 17.05 39.53
CA ALA A 9 -41.51 18.40 39.66
C ALA A 9 -40.03 18.48 40.15
N LEU A 10 -39.18 19.46 39.79
CA LEU A 10 -39.27 20.69 39.02
C LEU A 10 -37.84 21.07 38.55
N THR A 11 -37.76 21.83 37.47
CA THR A 11 -36.62 22.52 36.86
C THR A 11 -35.67 23.26 37.81
N ARG A 12 -34.35 23.20 37.56
CA ARG A 12 -33.46 24.36 37.81
C ARG A 12 -32.32 24.46 36.78
N ARG A 13 -32.51 25.42 35.88
CA ARG A 13 -31.54 25.99 34.95
C ARG A 13 -30.62 26.91 35.77
N SER A 14 -29.30 26.72 35.70
CA SER A 14 -28.34 27.70 36.21
C SER A 14 -27.56 28.28 35.04
N SER A 15 -27.85 29.55 34.75
CA SER A 15 -27.14 30.39 33.78
C SER A 15 -26.86 31.73 34.44
N ALA A 16 -25.73 32.33 34.04
CA ALA A 16 -25.22 33.67 34.31
C ALA A 16 -24.24 33.83 35.49
N ALA A 17 -22.99 34.16 35.13
CA ALA A 17 -22.45 35.49 35.43
C ALA A 17 -21.37 35.84 34.39
N ARG A 18 -21.67 36.85 33.56
CA ARG A 18 -20.65 37.58 32.79
C ARG A 18 -19.94 38.52 33.77
N VAL A 19 -18.62 38.49 33.81
CA VAL A 19 -17.80 39.60 34.30
C VAL A 19 -16.80 39.94 33.21
N ALA A 20 -16.86 41.19 32.76
CA ALA A 20 -15.97 41.80 31.79
C ALA A 20 -15.08 42.82 32.52
N GLN A 21 -13.76 42.74 32.29
CA GLN A 21 -12.70 43.74 32.50
C GLN A 21 -11.36 43.00 32.29
N GLN A 22 -10.34 43.41 31.52
CA GLN A 22 -10.02 44.49 30.57
C GLN A 22 -8.73 44.01 29.82
N PRO A 23 -8.30 44.63 28.71
CA PRO A 23 -7.29 44.09 27.81
C PRO A 23 -5.86 44.32 28.32
N GLY A 24 -5.05 43.25 28.37
CA GLY A 24 -3.66 43.31 28.80
C GLY A 24 -2.75 42.42 27.95
N ALA A 25 -1.87 43.09 27.19
CA ALA A 25 -0.67 42.61 26.51
C ALA A 25 -0.80 41.49 25.45
N LEU A 26 -0.51 41.86 24.20
CA LEU A 26 -0.23 40.98 23.07
C LEU A 26 0.96 40.06 23.42
N ALA A 27 0.67 38.83 23.83
CA ALA A 27 1.66 37.77 23.81
C ALA A 27 1.82 37.29 22.37
N VAL A 28 3.06 37.36 21.88
CA VAL A 28 3.49 36.80 20.61
C VAL A 28 2.99 35.35 20.53
N VAL A 29 2.17 35.07 19.51
CA VAL A 29 1.86 33.70 19.12
C VAL A 29 3.14 33.12 18.55
N GLU A 30 3.92 32.50 19.43
CA GLU A 30 4.94 31.56 19.01
C GLU A 30 4.16 30.42 18.34
N ASP A 31 4.34 30.33 17.03
CA ASP A 31 3.74 29.34 16.14
C ASP A 31 4.19 27.95 16.60
N THR A 32 3.52 27.44 17.62
CA THR A 32 3.63 26.06 18.06
C THR A 32 2.92 25.25 17.00
N THR A 33 3.61 25.07 15.87
CA THR A 33 3.40 23.91 15.03
C THR A 33 3.39 22.73 16.00
N PRO A 34 2.28 21.99 16.18
CA PRO A 34 2.32 20.81 17.03
C PRO A 34 3.37 19.91 16.39
N LEU A 35 4.49 19.74 17.09
CA LEU A 35 5.55 18.84 16.71
C LEU A 35 4.87 17.48 16.57
N LEU A 36 4.63 17.07 15.33
CA LEU A 36 4.13 15.73 15.03
C LEU A 36 5.18 14.78 15.57
N THR A 37 4.92 14.29 16.79
CA THR A 37 5.78 13.32 17.45
C THR A 37 5.87 12.14 16.49
N ILE A 38 7.08 11.66 16.19
CA ILE A 38 7.33 10.54 15.26
C ILE A 38 6.47 9.29 15.62
N ALA A 39 6.02 9.20 16.87
CA ALA A 39 5.04 8.23 17.35
C ALA A 39 3.68 8.22 16.61
N ASP A 40 3.25 9.34 16.02
CA ASP A 40 1.98 9.43 15.27
C ASP A 40 2.09 8.88 13.83
N LEU A 41 3.32 8.65 13.34
CA LEU A 41 3.59 8.13 12.00
C LEU A 41 3.77 6.61 11.97
N GLU A 42 3.94 5.96 13.12
CA GLU A 42 4.11 4.51 13.18
C GLU A 42 2.73 3.84 13.26
N ALA A 43 2.39 3.04 12.25
CA ALA A 43 1.16 2.28 12.29
C ALA A 43 1.17 1.36 13.53
N PRO A 44 0.11 1.35 14.36
CA PRO A 44 0.03 0.43 15.49
C PRO A 44 0.30 -0.99 15.03
N ILE A 45 1.13 -1.74 15.75
CA ILE A 45 1.50 -3.11 15.41
C ILE A 45 0.68 -4.11 16.21
N ASP A 46 0.43 -5.28 15.63
CA ASP A 46 -0.02 -6.45 16.37
C ASP A 46 1.13 -7.00 17.21
N ASN A 47 0.94 -7.13 18.52
CA ASN A 47 1.99 -7.57 19.43
C ASN A 47 2.36 -9.06 19.29
N VAL A 48 1.52 -9.86 18.64
CA VAL A 48 1.78 -11.29 18.41
C VAL A 48 2.65 -11.49 17.16
N THR A 49 2.26 -10.87 16.05
CA THR A 49 2.92 -11.07 14.75
C THR A 49 3.95 -10.01 14.41
N GLY A 50 3.94 -8.86 15.10
CA GLY A 50 4.73 -7.67 14.75
C GLY A 50 4.24 -6.97 13.48
N LEU A 51 3.13 -7.41 12.89
CA LEU A 51 2.62 -6.84 11.65
C LEU A 51 1.86 -5.52 11.90
N PRO A 52 1.98 -4.52 11.02
CA PRO A 52 1.28 -3.25 11.17
C PRO A 52 -0.22 -3.44 10.98
N LEU A 53 -1.02 -2.71 11.74
CA LEU A 53 -2.47 -2.60 11.62
C LEU A 53 -2.80 -1.42 10.69
N ILE A 54 -2.82 -1.71 9.39
CA ILE A 54 -3.02 -0.70 8.34
C ILE A 54 -4.43 -0.12 8.38
N ILE A 55 -4.60 1.06 7.76
CA ILE A 55 -5.92 1.59 7.45
C ILE A 55 -6.59 0.66 6.44
N CYS A 56 -7.84 0.27 6.69
CA CYS A 56 -8.58 -0.62 5.82
C CYS A 56 -8.68 -0.01 4.41
N PRO A 57 -8.22 -0.70 3.35
CA PRO A 57 -8.17 -0.14 1.99
C PRO A 57 -9.56 0.17 1.42
N ASN A 58 -10.57 -0.57 1.89
CA ASN A 58 -11.95 -0.42 1.47
C ASN A 58 -12.68 0.71 2.21
N CYS A 59 -12.47 0.84 3.53
CA CYS A 59 -13.17 1.87 4.33
C CYS A 59 -12.40 3.19 4.40
N ARG A 60 -11.07 3.15 4.33
CA ARG A 60 -10.14 4.29 4.35
C ARG A 60 -10.15 5.16 5.61
N ASP A 61 -10.93 4.80 6.63
CA ASP A 61 -11.12 5.59 7.86
C ASP A 61 -10.85 4.81 9.15
N VAL A 62 -10.80 3.47 9.09
CA VAL A 62 -10.59 2.60 10.25
C VAL A 62 -9.44 1.64 10.01
N ARG A 63 -8.63 1.40 11.04
CA ARG A 63 -7.57 0.39 11.00
C ARG A 63 -8.13 -1.02 11.14
N VAL A 64 -7.47 -1.99 10.52
CA VAL A 64 -7.77 -3.41 10.73
C VAL A 64 -7.38 -3.82 12.15
N PHE A 65 -8.01 -4.86 12.68
CA PHE A 65 -7.62 -5.48 13.95
C PHE A 65 -7.10 -6.89 13.69
N ALA A 66 -6.19 -7.35 14.56
CA ALA A 66 -5.72 -8.72 14.57
C ALA A 66 -6.45 -9.53 15.64
N ALA A 67 -6.87 -10.74 15.31
CA ALA A 67 -7.51 -11.66 16.24
C ALA A 67 -7.16 -13.11 15.92
N THR A 68 -7.31 -13.99 16.91
CA THR A 68 -7.07 -15.42 16.76
C THR A 68 -8.42 -16.13 16.68
N THR A 69 -8.55 -17.04 15.73
CA THR A 69 -9.78 -17.81 15.53
C THR A 69 -9.91 -18.84 16.65
N THR A 70 -10.94 -18.72 17.50
CA THR A 70 -11.18 -19.64 18.61
C THR A 70 -12.40 -20.54 18.40
N ARG A 71 -13.26 -20.22 17.43
CA ARG A 71 -14.54 -20.89 17.17
C ARG A 71 -14.64 -21.36 15.72
N SER A 72 -13.76 -22.28 15.33
CA SER A 72 -13.78 -22.95 14.04
C SER A 72 -13.27 -24.38 14.20
N GLN A 73 -13.83 -25.32 13.43
CA GLN A 73 -13.32 -26.69 13.36
C GLN A 73 -11.98 -26.76 12.62
N TYR A 74 -11.80 -25.92 11.59
CA TYR A 74 -10.65 -26.01 10.66
C TYR A 74 -9.62 -24.91 10.87
N ASN A 75 -10.04 -23.75 11.34
CA ASN A 75 -9.17 -22.57 11.46
C ASN A 75 -8.82 -22.24 12.92
N ASN A 76 -9.06 -23.14 13.87
CA ASN A 76 -8.73 -22.89 15.28
C ASN A 76 -7.25 -22.55 15.43
N GLY A 77 -6.95 -21.50 16.21
CA GLY A 77 -5.58 -21.02 16.44
C GLY A 77 -5.01 -20.13 15.34
N LYS A 78 -5.64 -20.05 14.15
CA LYS A 78 -5.16 -19.17 13.09
C LYS A 78 -5.39 -17.70 13.41
N ARG A 79 -4.35 -16.88 13.23
CA ARG A 79 -4.42 -15.43 13.31
C ARG A 79 -5.06 -14.85 12.04
N TYR A 80 -5.83 -13.80 12.17
CA TYR A 80 -6.47 -13.12 11.05
C TYR A 80 -6.53 -11.61 11.30
N PHE A 81 -6.60 -10.87 10.20
CA PHE A 81 -6.68 -9.41 10.16
C PHE A 81 -7.99 -9.02 9.49
N LYS A 82 -8.76 -8.15 10.13
CA LYS A 82 -10.11 -7.81 9.64
C LYS A 82 -10.45 -6.35 9.87
N CYS A 83 -11.24 -5.79 8.95
CA CYS A 83 -11.87 -4.50 9.18
C CYS A 83 -12.93 -4.59 10.30
N PRO A 84 -12.91 -3.69 11.31
CA PRO A 84 -13.85 -3.71 12.42
C PRO A 84 -15.27 -3.28 12.03
N ARG A 85 -15.45 -2.65 10.85
CA ARG A 85 -16.76 -2.12 10.42
C ARG A 85 -17.75 -3.26 10.15
N LYS A 86 -18.63 -3.51 11.13
CA LYS A 86 -19.63 -4.58 11.07
C LYS A 86 -20.91 -4.22 10.29
N ASN A 87 -21.20 -2.95 10.03
CA ASN A 87 -22.53 -2.54 9.60
C ASN A 87 -22.61 -1.80 8.25
N PHE A 88 -23.73 -2.13 7.60
CA PHE A 88 -24.28 -1.70 6.32
C PHE A 88 -24.28 -0.17 6.20
N SER A 89 -23.24 0.38 5.58
CA SER A 89 -23.46 1.59 4.82
C SER A 89 -24.34 1.25 3.62
N ILE A 90 -24.99 2.24 3.02
CA ILE A 90 -25.74 2.17 1.76
C ILE A 90 -25.00 1.45 0.60
N LEU A 91 -23.69 1.19 0.75
CA LEU A 91 -22.80 0.48 -0.19
C LEU A 91 -22.42 -0.96 0.25
N GLY A 92 -22.97 -1.49 1.33
CA GLY A 92 -22.72 -2.87 1.81
C GLY A 92 -21.67 -3.00 2.91
N ARG A 93 -21.48 -4.23 3.41
CA ARG A 93 -20.48 -4.57 4.46
C ARG A 93 -19.08 -4.62 3.86
N CYS A 94 -18.10 -4.02 4.55
CA CYS A 94 -16.69 -4.17 4.19
C CYS A 94 -16.26 -5.62 4.39
N ARG A 95 -15.68 -6.22 3.33
CA ARG A 95 -15.24 -7.62 3.32
C ARG A 95 -13.74 -7.79 3.53
N SER A 96 -13.01 -6.71 3.80
CA SER A 96 -11.58 -6.77 4.12
C SER A 96 -11.31 -7.72 5.26
N TYR A 97 -10.67 -8.84 4.91
CA TYR A 97 -10.33 -9.95 5.76
C TYR A 97 -9.16 -10.68 5.12
N TRP A 98 -8.19 -11.07 5.94
CA TRP A 98 -7.03 -11.85 5.53
C TRP A 98 -6.65 -12.79 6.66
N PHE A 99 -6.24 -14.02 6.35
CA PHE A 99 -5.40 -14.77 7.28
C PHE A 99 -4.00 -14.15 7.34
N GLU A 100 -3.24 -14.47 8.39
CA GLU A 100 -1.89 -13.91 8.57
C GLU A 100 -1.01 -14.06 7.33
N GLU A 101 -1.02 -15.22 6.68
CA GLU A 101 -0.18 -15.51 5.52
C GLU A 101 -0.55 -14.61 4.32
N GLU A 102 -1.85 -14.39 4.11
CA GLU A 102 -2.37 -13.49 3.07
C GLU A 102 -2.07 -12.02 3.42
N TYR A 103 -2.11 -11.69 4.71
CA TYR A 103 -1.89 -10.34 5.20
C TYR A 103 -0.43 -9.93 5.07
N VAL A 104 0.52 -10.83 5.36
CA VAL A 104 1.96 -10.58 5.16
C VAL A 104 2.23 -10.18 3.71
N VAL A 105 1.72 -10.97 2.76
CA VAL A 105 1.87 -10.68 1.32
C VAL A 105 1.26 -9.33 0.98
N TYR A 106 0.04 -9.06 1.44
CA TYR A 106 -0.63 -7.80 1.18
C TYR A 106 0.17 -6.58 1.71
N VAL A 107 0.63 -6.64 2.96
CA VAL A 107 1.35 -5.54 3.61
C VAL A 107 2.72 -5.33 2.96
N GLN A 108 3.39 -6.40 2.54
CA GLN A 108 4.65 -6.33 1.80
C GLN A 108 4.49 -5.68 0.43
N ASP A 109 3.54 -6.16 -0.38
CA ASP A 109 3.31 -5.66 -1.74
C ASP A 109 2.87 -4.19 -1.76
N ASN A 110 2.24 -3.71 -0.68
CA ASN A 110 1.76 -2.33 -0.55
C ASN A 110 2.73 -1.43 0.25
N GLY A 111 3.95 -1.90 0.55
CA GLY A 111 4.99 -1.08 1.20
C GLY A 111 4.64 -0.65 2.63
N HIS A 112 3.81 -1.43 3.31
CA HIS A 112 3.38 -1.16 4.69
C HIS A 112 4.28 -1.79 5.75
N LEU A 113 5.19 -2.69 5.38
CA LEU A 113 6.20 -3.21 6.29
C LEU A 113 7.28 -2.15 6.54
N LEU A 114 7.53 -1.84 7.81
CA LEU A 114 8.74 -1.13 8.21
C LEU A 114 9.94 -2.01 7.82
N PRO A 115 10.98 -1.44 7.16
CA PRO A 115 12.23 -2.17 6.93
C PRO A 115 12.72 -2.73 8.27
N ALA A 116 13.04 -4.03 8.30
CA ALA A 116 13.55 -4.71 9.49
C ALA A 116 14.79 -3.96 10.03
N GLY A 117 14.60 -3.10 11.02
CA GLY A 117 15.63 -2.18 11.49
C GLY A 117 15.15 -1.00 12.35
N SER A 118 13.85 -0.69 12.37
CA SER A 118 13.31 0.40 13.21
C SER A 118 13.03 0.00 14.66
N THR A 119 13.99 -0.67 15.31
CA THR A 119 14.01 -0.71 16.79
C THR A 119 15.02 0.34 17.24
N ILE A 120 14.53 1.55 17.50
CA ILE A 120 15.33 2.57 18.20
C ILE A 120 15.45 2.12 19.65
N ALA A 121 16.52 1.41 19.95
CA ALA A 121 17.06 1.27 21.29
C ALA A 121 18.31 2.16 21.40
N THR A 122 18.09 3.43 21.76
CA THR A 122 18.85 4.37 22.62
C THR A 122 20.36 4.19 22.90
N ALA A 123 21.16 3.45 22.14
CA ALA A 123 22.60 3.39 22.36
C ALA A 123 23.39 3.05 21.08
N SER A 124 23.80 4.08 20.34
CA SER A 124 25.16 4.23 19.76
C SER A 124 25.14 5.13 18.52
N THR A 125 25.50 6.39 18.73
CA THR A 125 25.71 7.44 17.72
C THR A 125 26.93 7.19 16.81
N THR A 126 27.37 5.93 16.64
CA THR A 126 28.59 5.57 15.90
C THR A 126 28.31 4.73 14.65
N GLN A 127 27.14 4.11 14.52
CA GLN A 127 26.81 3.22 13.38
C GLN A 127 26.11 3.94 12.20
N VAL A 128 25.59 5.15 12.42
CA VAL A 128 24.87 5.94 11.40
C VAL A 128 25.76 6.28 10.18
N PRO A 129 27.04 6.69 10.32
CA PRO A 129 27.88 7.03 9.17
C PRO A 129 28.21 5.81 8.28
N GLU A 130 28.38 4.63 8.90
CA GLU A 130 28.69 3.40 8.17
C GLU A 130 27.49 2.91 7.36
N LEU A 131 26.28 3.05 7.91
CA LEU A 131 25.05 2.65 7.23
C LEU A 131 24.74 3.57 6.05
N VAL A 132 24.92 4.89 6.22
CA VAL A 132 24.77 5.87 5.13
C VAL A 132 25.76 5.57 4.00
N GLY A 133 27.03 5.30 4.32
CA GLY A 133 28.02 4.93 3.31
C GLY A 133 27.70 3.63 2.56
N LYS A 134 27.06 2.65 3.22
CA LYS A 134 26.58 1.42 2.57
C LYS A 134 25.39 1.68 1.64
N ILE A 135 24.50 2.61 2.01
CA ILE A 135 23.36 3.02 1.18
C ILE A 135 23.84 3.74 -0.09
N ASP A 136 24.75 4.71 0.05
CA ASP A 136 25.33 5.43 -1.10
C ASP A 136 26.04 4.46 -2.05
N ARG A 137 26.77 3.49 -1.50
CA ARG A 137 27.43 2.44 -2.29
C ARG A 137 26.43 1.52 -2.97
N LEU A 138 25.32 1.17 -2.33
CA LEU A 138 24.27 0.34 -2.92
C LEU A 138 23.59 1.08 -4.07
N GLU A 139 23.26 2.36 -3.89
CA GLU A 139 22.66 3.22 -4.90
C GLU A 139 23.56 3.35 -6.14
N GLN A 140 24.86 3.57 -5.94
CA GLN A 140 25.83 3.60 -7.03
C GLN A 140 25.90 2.28 -7.80
N ASN A 141 25.86 1.14 -7.11
CA ASN A 141 25.85 -0.17 -7.77
C ASN A 141 24.56 -0.41 -8.55
N LEU A 142 23.40 -0.01 -8.01
CA LEU A 142 22.12 -0.14 -8.69
C LEU A 142 22.06 0.75 -9.94
N ASN A 143 22.56 1.98 -9.86
CA ASN A 143 22.65 2.87 -11.01
C ASN A 143 23.56 2.29 -12.12
N LYS A 144 24.69 1.69 -11.74
CA LYS A 144 25.57 0.98 -12.69
C LYS A 144 24.89 -0.23 -13.34
N VAL A 145 24.18 -1.06 -12.56
CA VAL A 145 23.42 -2.20 -13.09
C VAL A 145 22.31 -1.73 -14.02
N LYS A 146 21.58 -0.67 -13.65
CA LYS A 146 20.54 -0.06 -14.49
C LYS A 146 21.11 0.45 -15.81
N GLU A 147 22.28 1.07 -15.80
CA GLU A 147 22.96 1.54 -17.01
C GLU A 147 23.41 0.36 -17.91
N MET A 148 23.96 -0.71 -17.32
CA MET A 148 24.32 -1.92 -18.07
C MET A 148 23.09 -2.61 -18.68
N VAL A 149 21.98 -2.68 -17.97
CA VAL A 149 20.71 -3.26 -18.47
C VAL A 149 20.09 -2.39 -19.56
N GLY A 150 20.14 -1.06 -19.42
CA GLY A 150 19.66 -0.11 -20.45
C GLY A 150 20.44 -0.27 -21.75
N LYS A 151 21.77 -0.23 -21.67
CA LYS A 151 22.67 -0.40 -22.82
C LYS A 151 22.48 -1.74 -23.56
N ASN A 152 22.16 -2.82 -22.83
CA ASN A 152 21.95 -4.13 -23.44
C ASN A 152 20.59 -4.25 -24.16
N ARG A 153 19.63 -3.35 -23.85
CA ARG A 153 18.25 -3.42 -24.38
C ARG A 153 18.09 -2.67 -25.70
N GLU A 154 18.89 -1.63 -25.92
CA GLU A 154 18.88 -0.80 -27.13
C GLU A 154 19.36 -1.57 -28.37
N GLY A 155 20.31 -2.51 -28.22
CA GLY A 155 20.83 -3.32 -29.33
C GLY A 155 19.93 -4.50 -29.75
N ILE A 156 19.24 -5.13 -28.80
CA ILE A 156 18.45 -6.35 -29.04
C ILE A 156 17.17 -6.03 -29.84
N GLY A 157 16.52 -4.90 -29.55
CA GLY A 157 15.31 -4.48 -30.27
C GLY A 157 15.58 -4.20 -31.76
N SER A 158 16.69 -3.52 -32.06
CA SER A 158 17.07 -3.20 -33.45
C SER A 158 17.38 -4.45 -34.28
N PHE A 159 18.02 -5.46 -33.68
CA PHE A 159 18.35 -6.70 -34.39
C PHE A 159 17.10 -7.54 -34.72
N ILE A 160 16.14 -7.61 -33.78
CA ILE A 160 14.89 -8.34 -33.98
C ILE A 160 14.05 -7.71 -35.11
N CYS A 161 13.95 -6.38 -35.14
CA CYS A 161 13.23 -5.67 -36.21
C CYS A 161 13.87 -5.89 -37.60
N LEU A 162 15.21 -5.88 -37.68
CA LEU A 162 15.92 -6.13 -38.92
C LEU A 162 15.68 -7.55 -39.44
N VAL A 163 15.82 -8.57 -38.58
CA VAL A 163 15.61 -9.97 -38.95
C VAL A 163 14.16 -10.23 -39.35
N CYS A 164 13.19 -9.69 -38.58
CA CYS A 164 11.76 -9.83 -38.90
C CYS A 164 11.41 -9.18 -40.26
N GLY A 165 11.94 -7.99 -40.53
CA GLY A 165 11.76 -7.31 -41.82
C GLY A 165 12.33 -8.13 -42.99
N CYS A 166 13.56 -8.64 -42.86
CA CYS A 166 14.20 -9.45 -43.90
C CYS A 166 13.44 -10.76 -44.21
N VAL A 167 12.94 -11.45 -43.17
CA VAL A 167 12.14 -12.68 -43.35
C VAL A 167 10.80 -12.37 -44.03
N ASN A 168 10.14 -11.27 -43.65
CA ASN A 168 8.87 -10.88 -44.23
C ASN A 168 9.01 -10.55 -45.73
N VAL A 169 10.03 -9.75 -46.09
CA VAL A 169 10.29 -9.38 -47.50
C VAL A 169 10.67 -10.60 -48.35
N THR A 170 11.51 -11.50 -47.83
CA THR A 170 11.89 -12.72 -48.56
C THR A 170 10.69 -13.64 -48.76
N MET A 171 9.83 -13.80 -47.75
CA MET A 171 8.59 -14.59 -47.87
C MET A 171 7.67 -14.04 -48.97
N PHE A 172 7.43 -12.73 -49.02
CA PHE A 172 6.60 -12.11 -50.07
C PHE A 172 7.19 -12.31 -51.48
N LEU A 173 8.52 -12.18 -51.62
CA LEU A 173 9.22 -12.46 -52.88
C LEU A 173 9.05 -13.91 -53.34
N PHE A 174 9.24 -14.87 -52.44
CA PHE A 174 9.03 -16.29 -52.76
C PHE A 174 7.58 -16.58 -53.19
N LEU A 175 6.60 -16.03 -52.48
CA LEU A 175 5.18 -16.16 -52.84
C LEU A 175 4.88 -15.55 -54.20
N ALA A 176 5.42 -14.36 -54.51
CA ALA A 176 5.24 -13.72 -55.80
C ALA A 176 5.85 -14.54 -56.94
N ILE A 177 7.07 -15.07 -56.75
CA ILE A 177 7.71 -15.96 -57.73
C ILE A 177 6.89 -17.22 -57.93
N PHE A 178 6.42 -17.85 -56.85
CA PHE A 178 5.58 -19.04 -56.93
C PHE A 178 4.28 -18.78 -57.69
N MET A 179 3.63 -17.64 -57.44
CA MET A 179 2.42 -17.23 -58.17
C MET A 179 2.69 -17.02 -59.66
N VAL A 180 3.83 -16.41 -60.02
CA VAL A 180 4.23 -16.22 -61.42
C VAL A 180 4.50 -17.57 -62.09
N VAL A 181 5.23 -18.46 -61.43
CA VAL A 181 5.52 -19.82 -61.94
C VAL A 181 4.24 -20.62 -62.10
N ALA A 182 3.34 -20.59 -61.12
CA ALA A 182 2.04 -21.27 -61.18
C ALA A 182 1.17 -20.69 -62.30
N PHE A 183 1.14 -19.37 -62.48
CA PHE A 183 0.40 -18.72 -63.56
C PHE A 183 0.95 -19.09 -64.93
N ILE A 184 2.27 -19.04 -65.13
CA ILE A 184 2.92 -19.43 -66.40
C ILE A 184 2.71 -20.93 -66.67
N GLY A 185 2.89 -21.78 -65.66
CA GLY A 185 2.66 -23.23 -65.77
C GLY A 185 1.20 -23.57 -66.08
N SER A 186 0.24 -22.85 -65.49
CA SER A 186 -1.18 -23.03 -65.79
C SER A 186 -1.56 -22.60 -67.21
N ARG A 187 -0.79 -21.70 -67.83
CA ARG A 187 -0.97 -21.27 -69.24
C ARG A 187 -0.28 -22.19 -70.25
N GLN A 188 0.65 -23.04 -69.85
CA GLN A 188 1.26 -24.05 -70.73
C GLN A 188 0.44 -25.34 -70.83
N CYS A 189 -0.53 -25.54 -69.94
CA CYS A 189 -1.41 -26.71 -69.91
C CYS A 189 -2.78 -26.48 -70.58
N TYR A 190 -2.97 -25.35 -71.27
CA TYR A 190 -4.15 -25.02 -72.07
C TYR A 190 -3.79 -24.80 -73.54
#